data_AF-A0A3G8MAS9-F1
#
_entry.id   AF-A0A3G8MAS9-F1
#
_cell.length_a   1.000
_cell.length_b   1.000
_cell.length_c   1.000
_cell.angle_alpha   90.00
_cell.angle_beta   90.00
_cell.angle_gamma   90.00
#
_symmetry.space_group_name_H-M   'P 1'
#
loop_
_entity.id
_entity.type
_entity.pdbx_description
1 polymer ?
#
loop_
_entity_poly.entity_id
_entity_poly.type
_entity_poly.pdbx_seq_one_letter_code
_entity_poly.pdbx_strand_id
1 'polypeptide(L)' 'MTRDVKMDAQMGVSKEGYAGRIEVVAGPTGRRRRSEAEKARIAAESLTPNAIVADIARRYGATRWQIYDS' A
#
# COMPACT_ATOMS: atom_id res chain seq x y z
N MET A 1 -24.32 -9.11 -2.29
CA MET A 1 -23.26 -10.14 -2.20
C MET A 1 -22.03 -9.61 -2.92
N THR A 2 -21.23 -8.79 -2.25
CA THR A 2 -19.96 -8.27 -2.76
C THR A 2 -18.92 -9.38 -2.67
N ARG A 3 -18.33 -9.76 -3.81
CA ARG A 3 -17.25 -10.74 -3.83
C ARG A 3 -15.96 -10.01 -3.47
N ASP A 4 -15.46 -10.26 -2.27
CA ASP A 4 -14.07 -9.93 -1.92
C ASP A 4 -13.15 -10.82 -2.75
N VAL A 5 -12.73 -10.29 -3.90
CA VAL A 5 -11.73 -10.94 -4.73
C VAL A 5 -10.37 -10.68 -4.10
N LYS A 6 -9.97 -11.58 -3.21
CA LYS A 6 -8.62 -11.63 -2.65
C LYS A 6 -7.65 -12.03 -3.77
N MET A 7 -6.95 -11.06 -4.35
CA MET A 7 -5.89 -11.30 -5.32
C MET A 7 -4.62 -11.72 -4.59
N ASP A 8 -4.52 -13.00 -4.25
CA ASP A 8 -3.28 -13.60 -3.76
C ASP A 8 -2.37 -13.87 -4.97
N ALA A 9 -1.54 -12.89 -5.31
CA ALA A 9 -0.47 -13.06 -6.29
C ALA A 9 0.59 -14.02 -5.70
N GLN A 10 0.48 -15.31 -6.03
CA GLN A 10 1.54 -16.26 -5.76
C GLN A 10 2.69 -16.00 -6.71
N MET A 11 3.69 -15.26 -6.23
CA MET A 11 4.98 -15.14 -6.89
C MET A 11 5.66 -16.50 -6.78
N GLY A 12 5.96 -17.15 -7.91
CA GLY A 12 6.69 -18.42 -7.93
C GLY A 12 8.09 -18.22 -7.35
N VAL A 13 8.25 -18.49 -6.06
CA VAL A 13 9.56 -18.49 -5.42
C VAL A 13 10.19 -19.86 -5.73
N SER A 14 11.32 -19.84 -6.43
CA SER A 14 12.16 -21.04 -6.63
C SER A 14 12.45 -21.68 -5.27
N LYS A 15 12.28 -23.01 -5.16
CA LYS A 15 12.60 -23.72 -3.92
C LYS A 15 14.11 -23.76 -3.66
N GLU A 16 14.93 -23.60 -4.70
CA GLU A 16 16.34 -23.28 -4.56
C GLU A 16 16.50 -21.91 -3.90
N GLY A 17 17.00 -21.90 -2.66
CA GLY A 17 17.22 -20.66 -1.90
C GLY A 17 18.13 -19.67 -2.61
N TYR A 18 17.98 -18.38 -2.29
CA TYR A 18 18.84 -17.32 -2.83
C TYR A 18 20.29 -17.49 -2.35
N ALA A 19 21.22 -17.68 -3.28
CA ALA A 19 22.66 -17.84 -3.00
C ALA A 19 23.49 -16.57 -3.25
N GLY A 20 22.86 -15.43 -3.54
CA GLY A 20 23.54 -14.16 -3.79
C GLY A 20 23.80 -13.34 -2.52
N ARG A 21 24.46 -12.19 -2.66
CA ARG A 21 24.62 -11.19 -1.59
C ARG A 21 23.32 -10.40 -1.44
N ILE A 22 22.84 -10.18 -0.20
CA ILE A 22 21.74 -9.26 0.11
C ILE A 22 22.35 -8.04 0.78
N GLU A 23 22.14 -6.87 0.20
CA GLU A 23 22.43 -5.60 0.86
C GLU A 23 21.14 -5.07 1.49
N VAL A 24 21.14 -4.95 2.82
CA VAL A 24 20.01 -4.41 3.57
C VAL A 24 20.16 -2.89 3.62
N VAL A 25 19.27 -2.18 2.93
CA VAL A 25 19.19 -0.72 3.05
C VAL A 25 18.64 -0.38 4.43
N ALA A 26 19.45 0.28 5.26
CA ALA A 26 19.01 0.77 6.56
C ALA A 26 17.93 1.86 6.38
N GLY A 27 16.75 1.61 6.93
CA GLY A 27 15.58 2.47 6.84
C GLY A 27 14.31 1.66 7.09
N PRO A 28 13.11 2.28 7.20
CA PRO A 28 11.86 1.54 7.27
C PRO A 28 11.71 0.66 6.02
N THR A 29 11.97 -0.64 6.15
CA THR A 29 11.78 -1.60 5.07
C THR A 29 10.32 -2.00 4.98
N GLY A 30 9.76 -2.05 3.76
CA GLY A 30 8.38 -2.47 3.51
C GLY A 30 7.42 -1.32 3.20
N ARG A 31 6.11 -1.56 3.37
CA ARG A 31 5.09 -0.51 3.15
C ARG A 31 5.29 0.60 4.18
N ARG A 32 5.24 1.85 3.72
CA ARG A 32 5.31 3.05 4.59
C ARG A 32 4.26 2.94 5.71
N ARG A 33 4.70 2.91 6.97
CA ARG A 33 3.82 3.03 8.15
C ARG A 33 3.39 4.49 8.30
N ARG A 34 2.10 4.77 8.09
CA ARG A 34 1.50 6.09 8.32
C ARG A 34 1.00 6.20 9.75
N SER A 35 1.07 7.40 10.31
CA SER A 35 0.37 7.70 11.56
C SER A 35 -1.14 7.72 11.34
N GLU A 36 -1.92 7.43 12.38
CA GLU A 36 -3.39 7.53 12.32
C GLU A 36 -3.86 8.94 11.91
N ALA A 37 -3.16 9.98 12.37
CA ALA A 37 -3.44 11.36 11.98
C ALA A 37 -3.17 11.65 10.48
N GLU A 38 -2.25 10.93 9.87
CA GLU A 38 -1.99 11.04 8.42
C GLU A 38 -3.05 10.27 7.62
N LYS A 39 -3.43 9.07 8.09
CA LYS A 39 -4.55 8.31 7.49
C LYS A 39 -5.85 9.09 7.52
N ALA A 40 -6.21 9.69 8.66
CA ALA A 40 -7.42 10.47 8.81
C ALA A 40 -7.49 11.67 7.85
N ARG A 41 -6.35 12.33 7.58
CA ARG A 41 -6.27 13.42 6.61
C ARG A 41 -6.50 12.94 5.18
N ILE A 42 -5.88 11.82 4.81
CA ILE A 42 -6.05 11.21 3.49
C ILE A 42 -7.49 10.74 3.29
N ALA A 43 -8.09 10.11 4.31
CA ALA A 43 -9.47 9.65 4.29
C ALA A 43 -10.45 10.82 4.15
N ALA A 44 -10.29 11.88 4.96
CA ALA A 44 -11.14 13.07 4.88
C ALA A 44 -11.10 13.73 3.49
N GLU A 45 -9.92 13.84 2.88
CA GLU A 45 -9.79 14.38 1.52
C GLU A 45 -10.47 13.47 0.48
N SER A 46 -10.35 12.15 0.65
CA SER A 46 -10.97 11.17 -0.25
C SER A 46 -12.49 11.11 -0.17
N LEU A 47 -13.09 11.60 0.92
CA LEU A 47 -14.54 11.70 1.10
C LEU A 47 -15.14 12.98 0.50
N THR A 48 -14.32 13.87 -0.05
CA THR A 48 -14.85 15.08 -0.71
C THR A 48 -15.60 14.73 -2.00
N PRO A 49 -16.71 15.43 -2.31
CA PRO A 49 -17.43 15.20 -3.56
C PRO A 49 -16.51 15.44 -4.76
N ASN A 50 -16.48 14.50 -5.70
CA ASN A 50 -15.56 14.46 -6.87
C ASN A 50 -14.09 14.12 -6.56
N ALA A 51 -13.76 13.64 -5.37
CA ALA A 51 -12.42 13.17 -5.07
C ALA A 51 -12.00 11.98 -5.95
N ILE A 52 -10.88 12.12 -6.65
CA ILE A 52 -10.23 11.01 -7.33
C ILE A 52 -9.24 10.37 -6.37
N VAL A 53 -9.62 9.23 -5.78
CA VAL A 53 -8.80 8.47 -4.81
C VAL A 53 -7.38 8.18 -5.34
N ALA A 54 -7.24 7.96 -6.66
CA ALA A 54 -5.93 7.72 -7.27
C ALA A 54 -4.99 8.95 -7.21
N ASP A 55 -5.53 10.15 -7.35
CA ASP A 55 -4.73 11.38 -7.34
C ASP A 55 -4.33 11.77 -5.92
N ILE A 56 -5.25 11.57 -4.96
CA ILE A 56 -4.95 11.70 -3.53
C ILE A 56 -3.87 10.67 -3.15
N ALA A 57 -3.98 9.42 -3.60
CA ALA A 57 -2.97 8.40 -3.35
C ALA A 57 -1.59 8.82 -3.86
N ARG A 58 -1.50 9.32 -5.09
CA ARG A 58 -0.24 9.83 -5.64
C ARG A 58 0.35 10.98 -4.81
N ARG A 59 -0.48 11.94 -4.39
CA ARG A 59 -0.04 13.09 -3.57
C ARG A 59 0.63 12.66 -2.26
N TYR A 60 0.11 11.60 -1.63
CA TYR A 60 0.63 11.09 -0.36
C TYR A 60 1.65 9.96 -0.51
N GLY A 61 2.02 9.57 -1.74
CA GLY A 61 2.84 8.39 -2.00
C GLY A 61 2.18 7.10 -1.49
N ALA A 62 0.85 7.04 -1.53
CA ALA A 62 0.04 5.87 -1.23
C ALA A 62 -0.30 5.10 -2.50
N THR A 63 -0.58 3.82 -2.36
CA THR A 63 -1.33 3.08 -3.36
C THR A 63 -2.82 3.12 -3.02
N ARG A 64 -3.69 3.06 -4.03
CA ARG A 64 -5.16 3.17 -3.88
C ARG A 64 -5.73 2.28 -2.77
N TRP A 65 -5.21 1.06 -2.61
CA TRP A 65 -5.65 0.11 -1.57
C TRP A 65 -5.34 0.59 -0.14
N GLN A 66 -4.31 1.41 0.06
CA GLN A 66 -3.96 1.93 1.39
C GLN A 66 -4.88 3.05 1.89
N ILE A 67 -5.78 3.55 1.03
CA ILE A 67 -6.79 4.56 1.38
C ILE A 67 -8.12 3.90 1.76
N TYR A 68 -8.39 2.70 1.26
CA TYR A 68 -9.59 1.95 1.63
C TYR A 68 -9.48 1.25 2.98
N ASP A 69 -8.25 1.03 3.44
CA ASP A 69 -7.90 0.39 4.72
C ASP A 69 -7.72 1.42 5.86
N SER A 70 -8.33 2.60 5.73
CA SER A 70 -8.26 3.70 6.71
C SER A 70 -9.64 4.15 7.19
#